data_AF-A0AAW9K6D7-F1
#
_entry.id   AF-A0AAW9K6D7-F1
#
_cell.length_a   1.000
_cell.length_b   1.000
_cell.length_c   1.000
_cell.angle_alpha   90.00
_cell.angle_beta   90.00
_cell.angle_gamma   90.00
#
_symmetry.space_group_name_H-M   'P 1'
#
loop_
_entity.id
_entity.type
_entity.pdbx_description
1 polymer ?
#
loop_
_entity_poly.entity_id
_entity_poly.type
_entity_poly.pdbx_seq_one_letter_code
_entity_poly.pdbx_strand_id
1 'polypeptide(L)' 'TGLYARALQEGEAFAEKYDALLRDTGSMTVEDLAQKHLGVDLTKPDFWQSAIDVTLQDVQQFLEMTK' A
#
# COMPACT_ATOMS: atom_id res chain seq x y z
N THR A 1 0.00 -2.13 5.84
CA THR A 1 -0.87 -1.31 4.97
C THR A 1 -0.30 -1.28 3.57
N GLY A 2 -1.12 -1.58 2.56
CA GLY A 2 -0.76 -1.49 1.13
C GLY A 2 -0.39 -0.07 0.70
N LEU A 3 0.24 0.10 -0.48
CA LEU A 3 0.75 1.39 -0.95
C LEU A 3 -0.33 2.47 -1.04
N TYR A 4 -1.49 2.15 -1.63
CA TYR A 4 -2.59 3.11 -1.76
C TYR A 4 -3.19 3.49 -0.40
N ALA A 5 -3.39 2.52 0.49
CA ALA A 5 -3.83 2.79 1.86
C ALA A 5 -2.86 3.73 2.61
N ARG A 6 -1.56 3.58 2.39
CA ARG A 6 -0.53 4.48 2.96
C ARG A 6 -0.59 5.87 2.35
N ALA A 7 -0.78 5.98 1.04
CA ALA A 7 -0.96 7.28 0.39
C ALA A 7 -2.14 8.05 1.01
N LEU A 8 -3.26 7.37 1.29
CA LEU A 8 -4.42 7.97 1.95
C LEU A 8 -4.12 8.40 3.41
N GLN A 9 -3.29 7.65 4.14
CA GLN A 9 -2.93 7.93 5.54
C GLN A 9 -1.89 9.04 5.68
N GLU A 10 -0.88 9.05 4.81
CA GLU A 10 0.29 9.91 4.89
C GLU A 10 0.17 11.19 4.06
N GLY A 11 -0.77 11.24 3.11
CA GLY A 11 -1.03 12.40 2.26
C GLY A 11 0.16 12.78 1.37
N GLU A 12 0.40 14.08 1.19
CA GLU A 12 1.44 14.59 0.28
C GLU A 12 2.85 14.09 0.61
N ALA A 13 3.15 13.82 1.89
CA ALA A 13 4.44 13.31 2.32
C ALA A 13 4.75 11.89 1.79
N PHE A 14 3.74 11.17 1.30
CA PHE A 14 3.93 9.84 0.72
C PHE A 14 4.66 9.89 -0.63
N ALA A 15 4.54 10.98 -1.39
CA ALA A 15 5.11 11.08 -2.73
C ALA A 15 6.64 10.89 -2.72
N GLU A 16 7.35 11.53 -1.78
CA GLU A 16 8.80 11.38 -1.64
C GLU A 16 9.21 9.94 -1.30
N LYS A 17 8.43 9.25 -0.44
CA LYS A 17 8.65 7.84 -0.09
C LYS A 17 8.41 6.93 -1.29
N TYR A 18 7.40 7.23 -2.09
CA TYR A 18 7.09 6.48 -3.30
C TYR A 18 8.18 6.65 -4.37
N ASP A 19 8.69 7.87 -4.55
CA ASP A 19 9.81 8.15 -5.45
C ASP A 19 11.09 7.39 -5.02
N ALA A 20 11.39 7.35 -3.72
CA ALA A 20 12.51 6.60 -3.19
C ALA A 20 12.38 5.09 -3.46
N LEU A 21 11.17 4.54 -3.29
CA LEU A 21 10.86 3.15 -3.61
C LEU A 21 11.03 2.86 -5.10
N LEU A 22 10.49 3.71 -5.96
CA LEU A 22 10.58 3.53 -7.42
C LEU A 22 12.03 3.57 -7.91
N ARG A 23 12.87 4.42 -7.32
CA ARG A 23 14.30 4.53 -7.67
C ARG A 23 15.07 3.22 -7.47
N ASP A 24 14.71 2.46 -6.43
CA ASP A 24 15.35 1.19 -6.11
C ASP A 24 14.67 -0.02 -6.78
N THR A 25 13.54 0.20 -7.46
CA THR A 25 12.80 -0.87 -8.13
C THR A 25 13.64 -1.50 -9.24
N GLY A 26 13.75 -2.83 -9.22
CA GLY A 26 14.55 -3.59 -10.19
C GLY A 26 16.05 -3.71 -9.85
N SER A 27 16.51 -3.04 -8.78
CA SER A 27 17.90 -3.18 -8.29
C SER A 27 18.06 -4.20 -7.16
N MET A 28 16.96 -4.64 -6.55
CA MET A 28 16.90 -5.58 -5.43
C MET A 28 15.64 -6.44 -5.50
N THR A 29 15.52 -7.44 -4.62
CA THR A 29 14.30 -8.27 -4.54
C THR A 29 13.12 -7.43 -4.06
N VAL A 30 11.90 -7.89 -4.35
CA VAL A 30 10.69 -7.17 -3.93
C VAL A 30 10.53 -7.17 -2.40
N GLU A 31 10.97 -8.25 -1.74
CA GLU A 31 10.99 -8.38 -0.29
C GLU A 31 11.96 -7.37 0.33
N ASP A 32 13.18 -7.27 -0.20
CA ASP A 32 14.18 -6.29 0.29
C ASP A 32 13.70 -4.86 0.05
N LEU A 33 13.10 -4.59 -1.12
CA LEU A 33 12.54 -3.28 -1.45
C LEU A 33 11.45 -2.86 -0.46
N ALA A 34 10.52 -3.78 -0.17
CA ALA A 34 9.41 -3.52 0.74
C ALA A 34 9.88 -3.39 2.19
N GLN A 35 10.84 -4.21 2.63
CA GLN A 35 11.44 -4.07 3.95
C GLN A 35 12.17 -2.73 4.08
N LYS A 36 12.92 -2.31 3.06
CA LYS A 36 13.70 -1.06 3.06
C LYS A 36 12.82 0.20 3.07
N HIS A 37 11.84 0.27 2.18
CA HIS A 37 11.07 1.51 1.95
C HIS A 37 9.76 1.58 2.72
N LEU A 38 9.17 0.43 3.03
CA LEU A 38 7.85 0.36 3.65
C LEU A 38 7.89 -0.23 5.07
N GLY A 39 9.01 -0.85 5.46
CA GLY A 39 9.13 -1.55 6.74
C GLY A 39 8.17 -2.73 6.87
N VAL A 40 7.85 -3.41 5.76
CA VAL A 40 6.90 -4.53 5.75
C VAL A 40 7.55 -5.81 5.25
N ASP A 41 7.08 -6.91 5.82
CA ASP A 41 7.36 -8.25 5.35
C ASP A 41 6.26 -8.70 4.36
N LEU A 42 6.61 -8.80 3.08
CA LEU A 42 5.68 -9.22 2.03
C LEU A 42 5.32 -10.71 2.09
N THR A 43 6.05 -11.51 2.87
CA THR A 43 5.73 -12.93 3.08
C THR A 43 4.55 -13.10 4.04
N LYS A 44 4.12 -12.02 4.71
CA LYS A 44 2.99 -12.01 5.64
C LYS A 44 1.70 -11.57 4.95
N PRO A 45 0.55 -12.17 5.32
CA PRO A 45 -0.74 -11.81 4.73
C PRO A 45 -1.19 -10.38 5.07
N ASP A 46 -0.72 -9.81 6.18
CA ASP A 46 -1.20 -8.53 6.71
C ASP A 46 -1.06 -7.37 5.73
N PHE A 47 0.04 -7.35 4.96
CA PHE A 47 0.24 -6.33 3.93
C PHE A 47 -0.84 -6.42 2.84
N TRP A 48 -1.11 -7.63 2.36
CA TRP A 48 -2.07 -7.89 1.29
C TRP A 48 -3.51 -7.68 1.76
N GLN A 49 -3.85 -8.15 2.97
CA GLN A 49 -5.16 -7.95 3.57
C GLN A 49 -5.49 -6.46 3.65
N SER A 50 -4.56 -5.66 4.17
CA SER A 50 -4.76 -4.21 4.29
C SER A 50 -4.89 -3.47 2.95
N ALA A 51 -4.42 -4.06 1.83
CA ALA A 51 -4.64 -3.51 0.51
C ALA A 51 -6.06 -3.83 0.00
N ILE A 52 -6.54 -5.04 0.27
CA ILE A 52 -7.89 -5.50 -0.09
C ILE A 52 -8.97 -4.77 0.74
N ASP A 53 -8.69 -4.47 2.00
CA ASP A 53 -9.62 -3.80 2.91
C ASP A 53 -10.10 -2.44 2.35
N VAL A 54 -9.26 -1.73 1.58
CA VAL A 54 -9.65 -0.47 0.92
C VAL A 54 -10.73 -0.74 -0.13
N THR A 55 -10.54 -1.75 -0.98
CA THR A 55 -11.55 -2.12 -1.99
C THR A 55 -12.85 -2.59 -1.33
N LEU A 56 -12.79 -3.27 -0.19
CA LEU A 56 -13.98 -3.67 0.56
C LEU A 56 -14.76 -2.46 1.08
N GLN A 57 -14.06 -1.40 1.51
CA GLN A 57 -14.70 -0.14 1.91
C GLN A 57 -15.42 0.52 0.72
N ASP A 58 -14.80 0.54 -0.46
CA ASP A 58 -15.42 1.09 -1.67
C ASP A 58 -16.69 0.31 -2.07
N VAL A 59 -16.66 -1.02 -1.96
CA VAL A 59 -17.84 -1.88 -2.20
C VAL A 59 -18.95 -1.57 -1.21
N GLN A 60 -18.63 -1.45 0.08
CA GLN A 60 -19.60 -1.11 1.12
C GLN A 60 -20.24 0.26 0.85
N GLN A 61 -19.43 1.25 0.50
CA GLN A 61 -19.91 2.59 0.14
C GLN A 61 -20.87 2.54 -1.06
N PHE A 62 -20.51 1.79 -2.10
CA PHE A 62 -21.36 1.62 -3.28
C PHE A 62 -22.72 1.01 -2.91
N LEU A 63 -22.73 -0.08 -2.12
CA LEU A 63 -23.97 -0.72 -1.68
C LEU A 63 -24.86 0.23 -0.87
N GLU A 64 -24.29 1.13 -0.07
CA GLU A 64 -25.03 2.15 0.66
C GLU A 64 -25.65 3.21 -0.24
N MET A 65 -24.94 3.62 -1.30
CA MET A 65 -25.44 4.58 -2.29
C MET A 65 -26.57 4.04 -3.15
N THR A 66 -26.68 2.72 -3.30
CA THR A 66 -27.69 2.05 -4.14
C THR A 66 -28.83 1.40 -3.35
N LYS A 67 -28.97 1.72 -2.06
CA LYS A 67 -30.13 1.33 -1.27
C LYS A 67 -31.39 2.11 -1.65
#